data_AF-A0AA95JYW7-F1
#
_entry.id   AF-A0AA95JYW7-F1
#
_cell.length_a   1.000
_cell.length_b   1.000
_cell.length_c   1.000
_cell.angle_alpha   90.00
_cell.angle_beta   90.00
_cell.angle_gamma   90.00
#
_symmetry.space_group_name_H-M   'P 1'
#
loop_
_entity.id
_entity.type
_entity.pdbx_description
1 polymer ?
#
loop_
_entity_poly.entity_id
_entity_poly.type
_entity_poly.pdbx_seq_one_letter_code
_entity_poly.pdbx_strand_id
1 'polypeptide(L)'
;MSDFKTVVIADDVPDIREYLKDIVEEMGLTTICCATGKELVDVIKNENLTKDLIFLDLSMPEMNGLEILKIIPEYKQKQKFKVCVLSGHKEQKIIDKALELKIDDYISKPFDRDILINRIRNLLGIDKSSIVTFAFAKVEFKCKTLNLPAVIEFSLVGLSEEGTIIESPVNFKEQSILSFSCSELHKIANMPKDDYKIKVMKSALKKDNIYEVTTVFVSMPEFVAQRIRSFAIKNVKV
;
A
#
# COMPACT_ATOMS: atom_id res chain seq x y z
N MET A 1 12.77 -21.54 13.59
CA MET A 1 12.75 -20.38 14.50
C MET A 1 11.82 -19.37 13.87
N SER A 2 10.73 -19.01 14.55
CA SER A 2 9.83 -17.99 14.03
C SER A 2 10.58 -16.66 13.99
N ASP A 3 10.83 -16.13 12.79
CA ASP A 3 11.33 -14.77 12.58
C ASP A 3 10.25 -13.80 13.12
N PHE A 4 10.36 -13.39 14.38
CA PHE A 4 9.52 -12.31 14.91
C PHE A 4 9.91 -11.02 14.18
N LYS A 5 8.93 -10.38 13.54
CA LYS A 5 9.15 -9.12 12.84
C LYS A 5 8.98 -7.98 13.84
N THR A 6 10.02 -7.19 14.01
CA THR A 6 10.05 -6.03 14.89
C THR A 6 9.80 -4.75 14.08
N VAL A 7 9.07 -3.81 14.66
CA VAL A 7 8.93 -2.45 14.15
C VAL A 7 9.64 -1.49 15.10
N VAL A 8 10.67 -0.81 14.61
CA VAL A 8 11.37 0.26 15.33
C VAL A 8 10.66 1.58 15.04
N ILE A 9 10.25 2.30 16.06
CA ILE A 9 9.50 3.55 15.97
C ILE A 9 10.39 4.68 16.50
N ALA A 10 10.86 5.57 15.63
CA ALA A 10 11.66 6.73 15.99
C ALA A 10 10.88 8.02 15.75
N ASP A 11 10.44 8.65 16.83
CA ASP A 11 9.62 9.86 16.84
C ASP A 11 9.85 10.58 18.17
N ASP A 12 10.01 11.90 18.21
CA ASP A 12 10.27 12.62 19.47
C ASP A 12 9.00 12.84 20.29
N VAL A 13 7.82 12.75 19.68
CA VAL A 13 6.52 12.96 20.34
C VAL A 13 6.05 11.66 21.03
N PRO A 14 5.94 11.63 22.37
CA PRO A 14 5.54 10.42 23.11
C PRO A 14 4.20 9.85 22.68
N ASP A 15 3.19 10.70 22.50
CA ASP A 15 1.84 10.30 22.12
C ASP A 15 1.81 9.61 20.74
N ILE A 16 2.65 10.05 19.80
CA ILE A 16 2.77 9.41 18.47
C ILE A 16 3.45 8.05 18.61
N ARG A 17 4.51 7.95 19.41
CA ARG A 17 5.17 6.65 19.68
C ARG A 17 4.22 5.64 20.31
N GLU A 18 3.45 6.06 21.32
CA GLU A 18 2.49 5.21 22.01
C GLU A 18 1.37 4.74 21.06
N TYR A 19 0.80 5.66 20.29
CA TYR A 19 -0.20 5.32 19.28
C TYR A 19 0.31 4.33 18.21
N LEU A 20 1.52 4.55 17.68
CA LEU A 20 2.13 3.63 16.72
C LEU A 20 2.43 2.27 17.35
N LYS A 21 2.90 2.26 18.60
CA LYS A 21 3.20 1.05 19.35
C LYS A 21 1.94 0.19 19.51
N ASP A 22 0.83 0.79 19.96
CA ASP A 22 -0.43 0.08 20.18
C ASP A 22 -0.89 -0.60 18.89
N ILE A 23 -0.86 0.11 17.75
CA ILE A 23 -1.25 -0.45 16.45
C ILE A 23 -0.37 -1.65 16.07
N VAL A 24 0.95 -1.53 16.24
CA VAL A 24 1.88 -2.60 15.88
C VAL A 24 1.70 -3.82 16.78
N GLU A 25 1.53 -3.63 18.08
CA GLU A 25 1.36 -4.72 19.05
C GLU A 25 0.02 -5.43 18.88
N GLU A 26 -1.06 -4.72 18.52
CA GLU A 26 -2.34 -5.31 18.12
C GLU A 26 -2.23 -6.21 16.88
N MET A 27 -1.27 -5.94 15.99
CA MET A 27 -0.96 -6.81 14.84
C MET A 27 -0.15 -8.06 15.22
N GLY A 28 0.20 -8.24 16.51
CA GLY A 28 1.01 -9.34 17.01
C GLY A 28 2.51 -9.20 16.69
N LEU A 29 2.96 -7.97 16.43
CA LEU A 29 4.36 -7.65 16.12
C LEU A 29 5.06 -7.07 17.36
N THR A 30 6.39 -7.15 17.39
CA THR A 30 7.21 -6.54 18.45
C THR A 30 7.57 -5.11 18.11
N THR A 31 7.72 -4.25 19.13
CA THR A 31 8.07 -2.83 18.95
C THR A 31 9.36 -2.48 19.69
N ILE A 32 10.13 -1.54 19.12
CA ILE A 32 11.21 -0.83 19.81
C ILE A 32 10.96 0.66 19.63
N CYS A 33 10.80 1.41 20.71
CA CYS A 33 10.56 2.85 20.64
C CYS A 33 11.85 3.63 20.89
N CYS A 34 12.13 4.60 20.03
CA CYS A 34 13.24 5.53 20.12
C CYS A 34 12.69 6.95 20.20
N ALA A 35 12.97 7.66 21.28
CA ALA A 35 12.58 9.06 21.46
C ALA A 35 13.54 10.03 20.77
N THR A 36 14.72 9.56 20.38
CA THR A 36 15.75 10.39 19.74
C THR A 36 16.38 9.68 18.55
N GLY A 37 16.93 10.48 17.62
CA GLY A 37 17.70 9.94 16.50
C GLY A 37 18.91 9.11 16.94
N LYS A 38 19.54 9.48 18.07
CA LYS A 38 20.67 8.74 18.64
C LYS A 38 20.27 7.33 19.08
N GLU A 39 19.14 7.19 19.78
CA GLU A 39 18.61 5.89 20.19
C GLU A 39 18.35 4.99 18.97
N LEU A 40 17.78 5.55 17.89
CA LEU A 40 17.57 4.79 16.65
C LEU A 40 18.90 4.30 16.06
N VAL A 41 19.93 5.15 16.03
CA VAL A 41 21.25 4.78 15.51
C VAL A 41 21.88 3.67 16.37
N ASP A 42 21.73 3.74 17.69
CA ASP A 42 22.21 2.71 18.59
C ASP A 42 21.48 1.38 18.38
N VAL A 43 20.17 1.40 18.15
CA VAL A 43 19.39 0.21 17.78
C VAL A 43 19.86 -0.38 16.45
N ILE A 44 20.02 0.43 15.39
CA ILE A 44 20.50 -0.03 14.08
C ILE A 44 21.89 -0.69 14.16
N LYS A 45 22.76 -0.19 15.04
CA LYS A 45 24.13 -0.69 15.19
C LYS A 45 24.22 -1.97 16.03
N ASN A 46 23.44 -2.06 17.10
CA ASN A 46 23.60 -3.08 18.12
C ASN A 46 22.60 -4.23 17.99
N GLU A 47 21.43 -3.99 17.41
CA GLU A 47 20.40 -5.00 17.21
C GLU A 47 20.48 -5.63 15.82
N ASN A 48 19.99 -6.87 15.71
CA ASN A 48 19.86 -7.55 14.43
C ASN A 48 18.49 -7.27 13.82
N LEU A 49 18.39 -6.21 13.01
CA LEU A 49 17.12 -5.78 12.41
C LEU A 49 16.74 -6.59 11.14
N THR A 50 17.05 -7.89 11.10
CA THR A 50 16.86 -8.67 9.89
C THR A 50 15.38 -8.87 9.58
N LYS A 51 14.91 -8.27 8.46
CA LYS A 51 13.51 -8.25 7.99
C LYS A 51 12.55 -7.40 8.85
N ASP A 52 13.09 -6.43 9.59
CA ASP A 52 12.31 -5.50 10.40
C ASP A 52 11.91 -4.23 9.63
N LEU A 53 11.03 -3.44 10.22
CA LEU A 53 10.56 -2.15 9.69
C LEU A 53 10.97 -1.03 10.64
N ILE A 54 11.48 0.07 10.08
CA ILE A 54 11.77 1.31 10.82
C ILE A 54 10.77 2.37 10.38
N PHE A 55 10.00 2.89 11.33
CA PHE A 55 9.31 4.17 11.20
C PHE A 55 10.22 5.28 11.69
N LEU A 56 10.49 6.26 10.82
CA LEU A 56 11.38 7.37 11.10
C LEU A 56 10.66 8.71 10.91
N ASP A 57 10.59 9.51 11.97
CA ASP A 57 10.23 10.91 11.87
C ASP A 57 11.38 11.78 11.34
N LEU A 58 11.06 12.68 10.41
CA LEU A 58 12.00 13.69 9.93
C LEU A 58 12.05 14.93 10.83
N SER A 59 11.02 15.17 11.64
CA SER A 59 10.85 16.38 12.43
C SER A 59 11.48 16.31 13.83
N MET A 60 12.33 15.33 14.12
CA MET A 60 12.98 15.20 15.43
C MET A 60 14.01 16.33 15.69
N PRO A 61 13.95 17.00 16.85
CA PRO A 61 14.98 17.93 17.30
C PRO A 61 16.25 17.15 17.66
N GLU A 62 17.44 17.74 17.47
CA GLU A 62 18.80 17.18 17.70
C GLU A 62 19.47 16.49 16.50
N MET A 63 18.93 15.40 15.96
CA MET A 63 19.50 14.74 14.77
C MET A 63 18.45 14.72 13.66
N ASN A 64 18.68 15.49 12.61
CA ASN A 64 17.74 15.64 11.51
C ASN A 64 17.49 14.27 10.88
N GLY A 65 16.23 13.84 10.73
CA GLY A 65 15.92 12.52 10.16
C GLY A 65 16.56 12.30 8.77
N LEU A 66 16.86 13.38 8.03
CA LEU A 66 17.64 13.32 6.79
C LEU A 66 19.10 12.89 7.00
N GLU A 67 19.74 13.20 8.12
CA GLU A 67 21.09 12.72 8.46
C GLU A 67 21.09 11.25 8.81
N ILE A 68 20.07 10.78 9.53
CA ILE A 68 19.85 9.35 9.80
C ILE A 68 19.65 8.60 8.48
N LEU A 69 18.86 9.16 7.55
CA LEU A 69 18.67 8.57 6.22
C LEU A 69 19.96 8.48 5.39
N LYS A 70 20.99 9.29 5.66
CA LYS A 70 22.28 9.19 4.95
C LYS A 70 23.12 8.00 5.42
N ILE A 71 23.00 7.58 6.68
CA ILE A 71 23.77 6.46 7.25
C ILE A 71 23.06 5.11 7.05
N ILE A 72 21.72 5.12 6.98
CA ILE A 72 20.88 3.93 6.80
C ILE A 72 21.32 3.02 5.65
N PRO A 73 21.70 3.50 4.44
CA PRO A 73 22.05 2.65 3.31
C PRO A 73 23.21 1.67 3.59
N GLU A 74 24.15 2.02 4.46
CA GLU A 74 25.29 1.16 4.81
C GLU A 74 24.83 -0.05 5.63
N TYR A 75 23.93 0.17 6.59
CA TYR A 75 23.39 -0.89 7.46
C TYR A 75 22.31 -1.70 6.76
N LYS A 76 21.47 -1.04 5.95
CA LYS A 76 20.38 -1.67 5.19
C LYS A 76 20.88 -2.74 4.22
N GLN A 77 22.07 -2.58 3.63
CA GLN A 77 22.66 -3.62 2.78
C GLN A 77 22.99 -4.92 3.54
N LYS A 78 23.37 -4.80 4.82
CA LYS A 78 23.77 -5.93 5.66
C LYS A 78 22.55 -6.61 6.31
N GLN A 79 21.63 -5.82 6.85
CA GLN A 79 20.51 -6.31 7.67
C GLN A 79 19.18 -6.40 6.90
N LYS A 80 19.03 -5.78 5.73
CA LYS A 80 17.83 -5.86 4.86
C LYS A 80 16.51 -5.41 5.52
N PHE A 81 16.56 -4.55 6.54
CA PHE A 81 15.36 -3.90 7.09
C PHE A 81 14.73 -2.93 6.09
N LYS A 82 13.47 -2.58 6.35
CA LYS A 82 12.67 -1.60 5.62
C LYS A 82 12.63 -0.27 6.38
N VAL A 83 12.53 0.84 5.65
CA VAL A 83 12.42 2.18 6.22
C VAL A 83 11.22 2.88 5.62
N CYS A 84 10.27 3.23 6.48
CA CYS A 84 9.13 4.07 6.16
C CYS A 84 9.25 5.39 6.91
N VAL A 85 9.25 6.49 6.16
CA VAL A 85 9.34 7.83 6.75
C VAL A 85 7.94 8.31 7.14
N LEU A 86 7.78 8.80 8.36
CA LEU A 86 6.56 9.44 8.86
C LEU A 86 6.82 10.93 9.00
N SER A 87 6.16 11.80 8.24
CA SER A 87 6.48 13.24 8.30
C SER A 87 5.27 14.15 8.13
N GLY A 88 5.20 15.21 8.94
CA GLY A 88 4.21 16.28 8.78
C GLY A 88 4.53 17.25 7.64
N HIS A 89 5.74 17.18 7.07
CA HIS A 89 6.15 18.05 5.97
C HIS A 89 5.41 17.66 4.68
N LYS A 90 4.75 18.65 4.06
CA LYS A 90 4.08 18.48 2.75
C LYS A 90 4.93 18.98 1.58
N GLU A 91 6.14 19.45 1.86
CA GLU A 91 7.04 20.02 0.87
C GLU A 91 7.62 18.93 -0.03
N GLN A 92 7.30 18.99 -1.32
CA GLN A 92 7.76 18.04 -2.33
C GLN A 92 9.29 17.86 -2.31
N LYS A 93 10.06 18.93 -2.08
CA LYS A 93 11.53 18.89 -2.02
C LYS A 93 12.07 17.99 -0.89
N ILE A 94 11.37 17.89 0.23
CA ILE A 94 11.79 17.04 1.36
C ILE A 94 11.47 15.57 1.04
N ILE A 95 10.32 15.33 0.42
CA ILE A 95 9.90 14.00 -0.05
C ILE A 95 10.86 13.47 -1.11
N ASP A 96 11.19 14.29 -2.12
CA ASP A 96 12.11 13.92 -3.20
C ASP A 96 13.50 13.53 -2.64
N LYS A 97 14.03 14.31 -1.69
CA LYS A 97 15.30 13.99 -1.01
C LYS A 97 15.22 12.68 -0.22
N ALA A 98 14.10 12.41 0.45
CA ALA A 98 13.94 11.16 1.19
C ALA A 98 13.89 9.95 0.23
N LEU A 99 13.21 10.09 -0.91
CA LEU A 99 13.15 9.06 -1.96
C LEU A 99 14.52 8.78 -2.59
N GLU A 100 15.33 9.81 -2.83
CA GLU A 100 16.72 9.67 -3.31
C GLU A 100 17.60 8.84 -2.35
N LEU A 101 17.28 8.85 -1.04
CA LEU A 101 18.00 8.11 0.00
C LEU A 101 17.54 6.64 0.15
N LYS A 102 16.78 6.11 -0.82
CA LYS A 102 16.35 4.70 -0.89
C LYS A 102 15.50 4.23 0.29
N ILE A 103 14.60 5.09 0.77
CA ILE A 103 13.49 4.67 1.64
C ILE A 103 12.58 3.68 0.90
N ASP A 104 11.85 2.85 1.65
CA ASP A 104 10.89 1.90 1.07
C ASP A 104 9.48 2.50 0.98
N ASP A 105 9.12 3.44 1.85
CA ASP A 105 7.82 4.10 1.82
C ASP A 105 7.83 5.45 2.55
N TYR A 106 6.77 6.23 2.33
CA TYR A 106 6.54 7.53 2.94
C TYR A 106 5.07 7.69 3.34
N ILE A 107 4.82 8.11 4.58
CA ILE A 107 3.49 8.40 5.11
C ILE A 107 3.47 9.83 5.66
N SER A 108 2.53 10.63 5.18
CA SER A 108 2.32 11.99 5.69
C SER A 108 1.55 11.96 7.02
N LYS A 109 1.99 12.74 8.01
CA LYS A 109 1.22 13.03 9.22
C LYS A 109 0.18 14.14 8.93
N PRO A 110 -1.02 14.10 9.52
CA PRO A 110 -1.57 12.98 10.30
C PRO A 110 -1.90 11.78 9.39
N PHE A 111 -1.77 10.57 9.92
CA PHE A 111 -2.01 9.32 9.20
C PHE A 111 -3.17 8.52 9.80
N ASP A 112 -3.90 7.84 8.93
CA ASP A 112 -5.00 6.97 9.29
C ASP A 112 -4.50 5.59 9.74
N ARG A 113 -5.17 4.99 10.74
CA ARG A 113 -4.79 3.69 11.32
C ARG A 113 -4.76 2.57 10.28
N ASP A 114 -5.77 2.50 9.41
CA ASP A 114 -5.89 1.43 8.43
C ASP A 114 -4.85 1.58 7.31
N ILE A 115 -4.53 2.83 6.95
CA ILE A 115 -3.40 3.10 6.04
C ILE A 115 -2.10 2.58 6.65
N LEU A 116 -1.83 2.88 7.92
CA LEU A 116 -0.61 2.44 8.60
C LEU A 116 -0.51 0.91 8.66
N ILE A 117 -1.58 0.22 9.07
CA ILE A 117 -1.63 -1.25 9.15
C ILE A 117 -1.33 -1.88 7.78
N ASN A 118 -1.95 -1.37 6.71
CA ASN A 118 -1.72 -1.88 5.36
C ASN A 118 -0.28 -1.66 4.88
N ARG A 119 0.32 -0.52 5.24
CA ARG A 119 1.72 -0.21 4.94
C ARG A 119 2.67 -1.17 5.64
N ILE A 120 2.42 -1.44 6.93
CA ILE A 120 3.19 -2.42 7.72
C ILE A 120 3.10 -3.80 7.06
N ARG A 121 1.88 -4.26 6.73
CA ARG A 121 1.66 -5.57 6.09
C ARG A 121 2.42 -5.71 4.78
N ASN A 122 2.34 -4.71 3.92
CA ASN A 122 3.01 -4.71 2.61
C ASN A 122 4.54 -4.69 2.75
N LEU A 123 5.08 -3.80 3.59
CA LEU A 123 6.52 -3.64 3.77
C LEU A 123 7.17 -4.87 4.40
N LEU A 124 6.49 -5.46 5.38
CA LEU A 124 6.94 -6.68 6.03
C LEU A 124 6.61 -7.93 5.21
N GLY A 125 5.83 -7.83 4.12
CA GLY A 125 5.37 -8.98 3.34
C GLY A 125 4.58 -9.99 4.20
N ILE A 126 3.77 -9.48 5.15
CA ILE A 126 2.88 -10.29 5.99
C ILE A 126 1.72 -10.82 5.15
N ASP A 127 1.28 -10.06 4.14
CA ASP A 127 0.31 -10.51 3.14
C ASP A 127 0.95 -10.51 1.74
N LYS A 128 0.96 -11.67 1.08
CA LYS A 128 1.24 -11.78 -0.36
C LYS A 128 -0.02 -11.59 -1.22
N SER A 129 -1.11 -11.09 -0.63
CA SER A 129 -2.40 -10.97 -1.31
C SER A 129 -3.22 -9.83 -0.71
N SER A 130 -2.95 -8.59 -1.12
CA SER A 130 -3.80 -7.46 -0.70
C SER A 130 -4.17 -6.61 -1.89
N ILE A 131 -5.11 -7.14 -2.68
CA ILE A 131 -5.95 -6.26 -3.49
C ILE A 131 -6.78 -5.44 -2.52
N VAL A 132 -6.63 -4.13 -2.59
CA VAL A 132 -7.37 -3.21 -1.73
C VAL A 132 -8.84 -3.22 -2.18
N THR A 133 -9.73 -3.65 -1.30
CA THR A 133 -11.18 -3.70 -1.51
C THR A 133 -11.76 -2.29 -1.39
N PHE A 134 -11.85 -1.57 -2.50
CA PHE A 134 -12.64 -0.36 -2.61
C PHE A 134 -14.07 -0.68 -3.00
N ALA A 135 -15.01 -0.57 -2.06
CA ALA A 135 -16.42 -0.49 -2.38
C ALA A 135 -16.71 0.86 -3.07
N PHE A 136 -16.46 0.96 -4.38
CA PHE A 136 -17.08 2.00 -5.17
C PHE A 136 -18.50 1.58 -5.51
N ALA A 137 -19.38 2.59 -5.45
CA ALA A 137 -20.76 2.54 -5.90
C ALA A 137 -20.92 1.67 -7.14
N LYS A 138 -21.93 0.79 -7.13
CA LYS A 138 -22.48 0.08 -8.29
C LYS A 138 -22.18 0.81 -9.61
N VAL A 139 -21.16 0.34 -10.36
CA VAL A 139 -20.81 0.93 -11.66
C VAL A 139 -21.33 -0.03 -12.74
N GLU A 140 -22.27 0.43 -13.57
CA GLU A 140 -22.75 -0.36 -14.70
C GLU A 140 -21.73 -0.32 -15.84
N PHE A 141 -21.22 -1.47 -16.26
CA PHE A 141 -20.22 -1.57 -17.33
C PHE A 141 -20.78 -2.23 -18.58
N LYS A 142 -20.18 -1.88 -19.72
CA LYS A 142 -20.40 -2.54 -21.02
C LYS A 142 -19.14 -3.32 -21.40
N CYS A 143 -19.05 -4.58 -21.00
CA CYS A 143 -17.98 -5.46 -21.50
C CYS A 143 -18.36 -6.04 -22.87
N LYS A 144 -17.44 -6.00 -23.84
CA LYS A 144 -17.46 -6.88 -25.01
C LYS A 144 -16.41 -7.96 -24.80
N THR A 145 -16.85 -9.13 -24.36
CA THR A 145 -16.05 -10.35 -24.48
C THR A 145 -15.88 -10.68 -25.97
N LEU A 146 -14.68 -11.11 -26.40
CA LEU A 146 -14.41 -11.53 -27.78
C LEU A 146 -15.42 -12.55 -28.35
N ASN A 147 -16.16 -13.26 -27.49
CA ASN A 147 -17.13 -14.31 -27.85
C ASN A 147 -18.59 -14.07 -27.40
N LEU A 148 -18.94 -12.93 -26.79
CA LEU A 148 -20.32 -12.66 -26.36
C LEU A 148 -20.67 -11.18 -26.62
N PRO A 149 -21.75 -10.85 -27.37
CA PRO A 149 -22.16 -9.48 -27.67
C PRO A 149 -22.91 -8.78 -26.52
N ALA A 150 -22.97 -9.40 -25.35
CA ALA A 150 -23.79 -8.93 -24.23
C ALA A 150 -23.01 -7.94 -23.35
N VAL A 151 -23.64 -6.80 -23.09
CA VAL A 151 -23.25 -5.85 -22.04
C VAL A 151 -23.50 -6.50 -20.68
N ILE A 152 -22.44 -6.73 -19.91
CA ILE A 152 -22.54 -7.32 -18.55
C ILE A 152 -22.19 -6.23 -17.53
N GLU A 153 -23.13 -5.94 -16.64
CA GLU A 153 -22.93 -5.06 -15.49
C GLU A 153 -22.24 -5.83 -14.35
N PHE A 154 -21.25 -5.21 -13.71
CA PHE A 154 -20.53 -5.77 -12.57
C PHE A 154 -20.14 -4.65 -11.60
N SER A 155 -20.11 -4.92 -10.30
CA SER A 155 -19.72 -3.92 -9.30
C SER A 155 -18.23 -4.00 -9.04
N LEU A 156 -17.53 -2.86 -9.08
CA LEU A 156 -16.12 -2.78 -8.69
C LEU A 156 -16.04 -2.74 -7.16
N VAL A 157 -15.58 -3.83 -6.56
CA VAL A 157 -15.44 -3.95 -5.09
C VAL A 157 -13.99 -3.83 -4.64
N GLY A 158 -13.02 -3.90 -5.56
CA GLY A 158 -11.60 -3.77 -5.25
C GLY A 158 -10.81 -3.18 -6.41
N LEU A 159 -9.82 -2.35 -6.08
CA LEU A 159 -8.92 -1.73 -7.05
C LEU A 159 -7.54 -1.60 -6.42
N SER A 160 -6.52 -2.17 -7.04
CA SER A 160 -5.12 -1.97 -6.67
C SER A 160 -4.31 -1.66 -7.91
N GLU A 161 -3.01 -1.44 -7.74
CA GLU A 161 -2.10 -1.30 -8.87
C GLU A 161 -1.93 -2.60 -9.66
N GLU A 162 -2.18 -3.74 -9.01
CA GLU A 162 -2.03 -5.05 -9.63
C GLU A 162 -3.29 -5.45 -10.37
N GLY A 163 -4.47 -5.00 -9.94
CA GLY A 163 -5.72 -5.46 -10.51
C GLY A 163 -7.00 -4.94 -9.85
N THR A 164 -8.10 -5.65 -10.09
CA THR A 164 -9.41 -5.32 -9.54
C THR A 164 -10.09 -6.54 -8.95
N ILE A 165 -10.98 -6.31 -8.00
CA ILE A 165 -11.99 -7.29 -7.60
C ILE A 165 -13.32 -6.75 -8.10
N ILE A 166 -14.07 -7.57 -8.83
CA ILE A 166 -15.39 -7.24 -9.33
C ILE A 166 -16.41 -8.29 -8.85
N GLU A 167 -17.61 -7.84 -8.55
CA GLU A 167 -18.77 -8.71 -8.34
C GLU A 167 -19.61 -8.76 -9.61
N SER A 168 -19.79 -9.95 -10.17
CA SER A 168 -20.47 -10.16 -11.45
C SER A 168 -21.57 -11.20 -11.33
N PRO A 169 -22.72 -11.03 -12.02
CA PRO A 169 -23.72 -12.09 -12.15
C PRO A 169 -23.25 -13.24 -13.06
N VAL A 170 -22.10 -13.11 -13.71
CA VAL A 170 -21.56 -14.08 -14.67
C VAL A 170 -20.29 -14.71 -14.13
N ASN A 171 -20.18 -16.02 -14.28
CA ASN A 171 -18.93 -16.72 -14.03
C ASN A 171 -17.97 -16.52 -15.21
N PHE A 172 -16.78 -15.98 -14.95
CA PHE A 172 -15.76 -15.86 -15.98
C PHE A 172 -14.76 -17.00 -15.93
N LYS A 173 -14.30 -17.42 -17.12
CA LYS A 173 -13.21 -18.40 -17.22
C LYS A 173 -11.91 -17.77 -16.72
N GLU A 174 -11.19 -18.47 -15.86
CA GLU A 174 -9.84 -18.08 -15.47
C GLU A 174 -8.93 -17.94 -16.70
N GLN A 175 -7.99 -17.00 -16.62
CA GLN A 175 -7.08 -16.58 -17.69
C GLN A 175 -7.74 -15.82 -18.86
N SER A 176 -9.06 -15.63 -18.85
CA SER A 176 -9.71 -14.80 -19.87
C SER A 176 -9.32 -13.32 -19.72
N ILE A 177 -9.22 -12.62 -20.84
CA ILE A 177 -8.96 -11.17 -20.87
C ILE A 177 -10.28 -10.46 -21.12
N LEU A 178 -10.57 -9.49 -20.26
CA LEU A 178 -11.71 -8.59 -20.35
C LEU A 178 -11.19 -7.19 -20.67
N SER A 179 -11.92 -6.47 -21.51
CA SER A 179 -11.72 -5.05 -21.72
C SER A 179 -12.84 -4.28 -21.07
N PHE A 180 -12.50 -3.22 -20.34
CA PHE A 180 -13.48 -2.32 -19.75
C PHE A 180 -13.06 -0.86 -19.97
N SER A 181 -14.03 -0.01 -20.30
CA SER A 181 -13.88 1.43 -20.26
C SER A 181 -14.60 1.95 -19.02
N CYS A 182 -13.94 2.80 -18.25
CA CYS A 182 -14.51 3.31 -17.01
C CYS A 182 -14.50 4.84 -17.02
N SER A 183 -15.65 5.41 -17.42
CA SER A 183 -15.90 6.85 -17.33
C SER A 183 -15.85 7.37 -15.90
N GLU A 184 -16.11 6.51 -14.90
CA GLU A 184 -16.04 6.86 -13.48
C GLU A 184 -14.60 6.84 -12.93
N LEU A 185 -13.74 5.89 -13.32
CA LEU A 185 -12.30 5.94 -12.94
C LEU A 185 -11.59 7.16 -13.52
N HIS A 186 -12.05 7.67 -14.66
CA HIS A 186 -11.62 8.96 -15.17
C HIS A 186 -11.98 10.11 -14.22
N LYS A 187 -13.19 10.11 -13.63
CA LYS A 187 -13.59 11.16 -12.66
C LYS A 187 -12.90 11.00 -11.31
N ILE A 188 -12.68 9.75 -10.92
CA ILE A 188 -12.28 9.32 -9.57
C ILE A 188 -10.75 9.37 -9.42
N ALA A 189 -10.01 8.79 -10.36
CA ALA A 189 -8.55 8.68 -10.34
C ALA A 189 -7.85 9.48 -11.47
N ASN A 190 -8.59 10.33 -12.19
CA ASN A 190 -8.12 11.04 -13.39
C ASN A 190 -7.56 10.08 -14.46
N MET A 191 -7.99 8.82 -14.50
CA MET A 191 -7.44 7.86 -15.47
C MET A 191 -7.80 8.26 -16.91
N PRO A 192 -6.93 8.07 -17.92
CA PRO A 192 -7.30 8.21 -19.33
C PRO A 192 -8.63 7.50 -19.66
N LYS A 193 -9.43 8.06 -20.56
CA LYS A 193 -10.63 7.40 -21.09
C LYS A 193 -10.25 6.36 -22.13
N ASP A 194 -9.42 5.40 -21.72
CA ASP A 194 -8.94 4.31 -22.56
C ASP A 194 -9.63 3.00 -22.17
N ASP A 195 -9.57 2.04 -23.10
CA ASP A 195 -9.98 0.67 -22.84
C ASP A 195 -8.87 -0.05 -22.06
N TYR A 196 -9.13 -0.34 -20.79
CA TYR A 196 -8.21 -1.10 -19.95
C TYR A 196 -8.46 -2.60 -20.11
N LYS A 197 -7.36 -3.36 -20.15
CA LYS A 197 -7.41 -4.81 -20.21
C LYS A 197 -7.11 -5.39 -18.83
N ILE A 198 -7.97 -6.29 -18.38
CA ILE A 198 -7.77 -7.08 -17.16
C ILE A 198 -7.85 -8.56 -17.49
N LYS A 199 -7.06 -9.35 -16.79
CA LYS A 199 -7.03 -10.80 -16.91
C LYS A 199 -7.65 -11.41 -15.68
N VAL A 200 -8.63 -12.28 -15.87
CA VAL A 200 -9.28 -13.01 -14.77
C VAL A 200 -8.29 -14.00 -14.18
N MET A 201 -8.03 -13.86 -12.89
CA MET A 201 -7.19 -14.79 -12.13
C MET A 201 -8.02 -15.84 -11.43
N LYS A 202 -9.18 -15.45 -10.90
CA LYS A 202 -10.10 -16.32 -10.18
C LYS A 202 -11.53 -15.80 -10.32
N SER A 203 -12.50 -16.71 -10.40
CA SER A 203 -13.93 -16.40 -10.39
C SER A 203 -14.62 -17.40 -9.46
N ALA A 204 -15.14 -16.93 -8.33
CA ALA A 204 -15.73 -17.78 -7.31
C ALA A 204 -17.15 -17.35 -6.98
N LEU A 205 -18.07 -18.31 -6.86
CA LEU A 205 -19.45 -18.03 -6.49
C LEU A 205 -19.54 -17.56 -5.03
N LYS A 206 -20.16 -16.40 -4.82
CA LYS A 206 -20.55 -15.81 -3.54
C LYS A 206 -22.04 -16.06 -3.31
N LYS A 207 -22.62 -15.42 -2.28
CA LYS A 207 -24.06 -15.49 -1.99
C LYS A 207 -24.86 -14.83 -3.13
N ASP A 208 -26.12 -15.24 -3.29
CA ASP A 208 -27.10 -14.65 -4.22
C ASP A 208 -26.76 -14.71 -5.72
N ASN A 209 -26.10 -15.79 -6.18
CA ASN A 209 -25.68 -15.96 -7.58
C ASN A 209 -24.70 -14.89 -8.11
N ILE A 210 -24.01 -14.19 -7.21
CA ILE A 210 -22.98 -13.22 -7.56
C ILE A 210 -21.62 -13.92 -7.48
N TYR A 211 -20.80 -13.76 -8.51
CA TYR A 211 -19.42 -14.22 -8.55
C TYR A 211 -18.48 -13.10 -8.13
N GLU A 212 -17.59 -13.39 -7.19
CA GLU A 212 -16.45 -12.54 -6.89
C GLU A 212 -15.29 -12.93 -7.82
N VAL A 213 -14.84 -11.96 -8.60
CA VAL A 213 -13.88 -12.18 -9.69
C VAL A 213 -12.65 -11.33 -9.40
N THR A 214 -11.53 -12.01 -9.18
CA THR A 214 -10.22 -11.39 -9.01
C THR A 214 -9.54 -11.27 -10.35
N THR A 215 -9.05 -10.08 -10.68
CA THR A 215 -8.39 -9.79 -11.95
C THR A 215 -7.05 -9.07 -11.75
N VAL A 216 -6.20 -9.11 -12.77
CA VAL A 216 -4.96 -8.34 -12.84
C VAL A 216 -4.91 -7.48 -14.10
N PHE A 217 -4.32 -6.29 -14.04
CA PHE A 217 -4.17 -5.46 -15.22
C PHE A 217 -3.18 -6.07 -16.23
N VAL A 218 -3.51 -5.96 -17.52
CA VAL A 218 -2.63 -6.37 -18.61
C VAL A 218 -2.04 -5.12 -19.23
N SER A 219 -0.71 -4.96 -19.11
CA SER A 219 0.04 -3.86 -19.72
C SER A 219 -0.42 -2.47 -19.25
N MET A 220 -0.64 -2.31 -17.94
CA MET A 220 -1.00 -1.00 -17.39
C MET A 220 0.19 -0.04 -17.42
N PRO A 221 0.01 1.18 -17.95
CA PRO A 221 1.07 2.19 -17.89
C PRO A 221 1.38 2.60 -16.44
N GLU A 222 2.66 2.79 -16.12
CA GLU A 222 3.13 3.12 -14.76
C GLU A 222 2.46 4.39 -14.18
N PHE A 223 2.25 5.42 -15.00
CA PHE A 223 1.58 6.65 -14.54
C PHE A 223 0.11 6.41 -14.13
N VAL A 224 -0.54 5.37 -14.69
CA VAL A 224 -1.90 4.97 -14.32
C VAL A 224 -1.87 4.19 -13.01
N ALA A 225 -0.91 3.29 -12.84
CA ALA A 225 -0.68 2.58 -11.58
C ALA A 225 -0.45 3.57 -10.42
N GLN A 226 0.41 4.57 -10.61
CA GLN A 226 0.65 5.63 -9.62
C GLN A 226 -0.60 6.45 -9.28
N ARG A 227 -1.49 6.68 -10.24
CA ARG A 227 -2.79 7.35 -10.01
C ARG A 227 -3.71 6.46 -9.20
N ILE A 228 -3.80 5.17 -9.51
CA ILE A 228 -4.56 4.21 -8.72
C ILE A 228 -3.99 4.14 -7.29
N ARG A 229 -2.67 4.10 -7.11
CA ARG A 229 -2.02 4.16 -5.79
C ARG A 229 -2.43 5.39 -5.02
N SER A 230 -2.29 6.56 -5.64
CA SER A 230 -2.65 7.85 -5.04
C SER A 230 -4.13 7.93 -4.69
N PHE A 231 -4.97 7.35 -5.54
CA PHE A 231 -6.40 7.32 -5.39
C PHE A 231 -6.85 6.36 -4.28
N ALA A 232 -6.25 5.17 -4.27
CA ALA A 232 -6.44 4.14 -3.28
C ALA A 232 -6.16 4.70 -1.88
N ILE A 233 -5.00 5.34 -1.70
CA ILE A 233 -4.63 6.01 -0.45
C ILE A 233 -5.65 7.05 0.00
N LYS A 234 -6.27 7.79 -0.94
CA LYS A 234 -7.22 8.87 -0.64
C LYS A 234 -8.64 8.41 -0.33
N ASN A 235 -9.03 7.20 -0.75
CA ASN A 235 -10.43 6.75 -0.74
C ASN A 235 -10.63 5.39 -0.07
N VAL A 236 -9.67 4.92 0.72
CA VAL A 236 -9.94 3.86 1.69
C VAL A 236 -10.97 4.46 2.66
N LYS A 237 -12.23 4.03 2.52
CA LYS A 237 -13.25 4.31 3.52
C LYS A 237 -13.06 3.30 4.65
N VAL A 238 -12.84 3.86 5.83
CA VAL A 238 -13.04 3.29 7.17
C VAL A 238 -14.37 2.55 7.25
#